data_AF-A0A2C0YX48-F1
#
_entry.id   AF-A0A2C0YX48-F1
#
_cell.length_a   1.000
_cell.length_b   1.000
_cell.length_c   1.000
_cell.angle_alpha   90.00
_cell.angle_beta   90.00
_cell.angle_gamma   90.00
#
_symmetry.space_group_name_H-M   'P 1'
#
loop_
_entity.id
_entity.type
_entity.pdbx_description
1 polymer ?
#
loop_
_entity_poly.entity_id
_entity_poly.type
_entity_poly.pdbx_seq_one_letter_code
_entity_poly.pdbx_strand_id
1 'polypeptide(L)'
;MITVLFEYKLEKKYLEDFKARLKKSASSKFQSEPSNIGMNFMQREDDQFYYINLFIKYRNVEEYEERTKFERSQDEWNETWFSDDLTHELLSVTIWKDFSPMS
;
A
#
# COMPACT_ATOMS: atom_id res chain seq x y z
N MET A 1 -6.42 -13.16 11.92
CA MET A 1 -5.87 -11.82 11.57
C MET A 1 -5.47 -11.87 10.10
N ILE A 2 -5.51 -10.76 9.36
CA ILE A 2 -5.06 -10.76 7.96
C ILE A 2 -3.86 -9.85 7.73
N THR A 3 -3.05 -10.21 6.74
CA THR A 3 -2.05 -9.34 6.13
C THR A 3 -2.41 -9.16 4.67
N VAL A 4 -2.53 -7.91 4.23
CA VAL A 4 -2.70 -7.55 2.83
C VAL A 4 -1.33 -7.15 2.29
N LEU A 5 -0.85 -7.88 1.29
CA LEU A 5 0.37 -7.58 0.56
C LEU A 5 0.01 -6.80 -0.71
N PHE A 6 0.56 -5.60 -0.82
CA PHE A 6 0.61 -4.86 -2.09
C PHE A 6 2.01 -4.97 -2.67
N GLU A 7 2.11 -5.42 -3.93
CA GLU A 7 3.37 -5.51 -4.66
C GLU A 7 3.41 -4.45 -5.75
N TYR A 8 4.40 -3.58 -5.69
CA TYR A 8 4.61 -2.53 -6.68
C TYR A 8 5.91 -2.74 -7.43
N LYS A 9 5.94 -2.28 -8.68
CA LYS A 9 7.14 -2.16 -9.50
C LYS A 9 7.29 -0.72 -9.97
N LEU A 10 8.50 -0.19 -9.96
CA LEU A 10 8.80 1.14 -10.49
C LEU A 10 10.22 1.21 -11.04
N GLU A 11 10.44 2.04 -12.06
CA GLU A 11 11.81 2.36 -12.48
C GLU A 11 12.55 3.09 -11.35
N LYS A 12 13.87 2.84 -11.23
CA LYS A 12 14.69 3.45 -10.17
C LYS A 12 14.59 4.98 -10.09
N LYS A 13 14.44 5.65 -11.24
CA LYS A 13 14.31 7.11 -11.33
C LYS A 13 13.06 7.67 -10.64
N TYR A 14 12.05 6.84 -10.37
CA TYR A 14 10.78 7.23 -9.77
C TYR A 14 10.68 6.93 -8.27
N LEU A 15 11.76 6.45 -7.63
CA LEU A 15 11.73 6.10 -6.20
C LEU A 15 11.28 7.26 -5.31
N GLU A 16 11.77 8.47 -5.57
CA GLU A 16 11.43 9.64 -4.76
C GLU A 16 9.96 10.08 -4.96
N ASP A 17 9.41 9.91 -6.17
CA ASP A 17 7.97 10.12 -6.41
C ASP A 17 7.13 9.12 -5.62
N PHE A 18 7.50 7.84 -5.64
CA PHE A 18 6.80 6.80 -4.89
C PHE A 18 6.86 7.05 -3.37
N LYS A 19 8.01 7.44 -2.83
CA LYS A 19 8.14 7.85 -1.42
C LYS A 19 7.29 9.07 -1.08
N ALA A 20 7.20 10.05 -1.99
CA ALA A 20 6.35 11.22 -1.80
C ALA A 20 4.86 10.83 -1.72
N ARG A 21 4.41 9.88 -2.56
CA ARG A 21 3.05 9.33 -2.51
C ARG A 21 2.76 8.62 -1.19
N LEU A 22 3.67 7.74 -0.73
CA LEU A 22 3.57 7.11 0.60
C LEU A 22 3.45 8.15 1.73
N LYS A 23 4.27 9.21 1.68
CA LYS A 23 4.22 10.29 2.67
C LYS A 23 2.89 11.06 2.62
N LYS A 24 2.35 11.33 1.43
CA LYS A 24 1.04 11.96 1.26
C LYS A 24 -0.07 11.09 1.88
N SER A 25 0.00 9.78 1.69
CA SER A 25 -0.97 8.82 2.25
C SER A 25 -0.90 8.65 3.77
N ALA A 26 0.22 9.00 4.40
CA ALA A 26 0.35 9.01 5.86
C ALA A 26 -0.32 10.23 6.53
N SER A 27 -0.96 11.12 5.76
CA SER A 27 -1.67 12.29 6.29
C SER A 27 -2.83 11.89 7.20
N SER A 28 -3.06 12.65 8.27
CA SER A 28 -4.14 12.40 9.24
C SER A 28 -5.54 12.44 8.63
N LYS A 29 -5.75 13.10 7.49
CA LYS A 29 -7.03 13.12 6.78
C LYS A 29 -7.46 11.76 6.22
N PHE A 30 -6.50 10.85 6.04
CA PHE A 30 -6.76 9.48 5.59
C PHE A 30 -6.90 8.49 6.77
N GLN A 31 -6.88 8.97 8.01
CA GLN A 31 -7.16 8.14 9.17
C GLN A 31 -8.67 7.88 9.27
N SER A 32 -9.04 6.62 9.48
CA SER A 32 -10.41 6.18 9.72
C SER A 32 -10.41 5.10 10.80
N GLU A 33 -11.57 4.87 11.39
CA GLU A 33 -11.84 3.66 12.18
C GLU A 33 -12.82 2.79 11.38
N PRO A 34 -12.47 1.53 11.07
CA PRO A 34 -11.26 0.81 11.50
C PRO A 34 -9.98 1.22 10.76
N SER A 35 -8.83 1.13 11.44
CA SER A 35 -7.50 1.35 10.87
C SER A 35 -6.65 0.07 10.80
N ASN A 36 -5.48 0.14 10.16
CA ASN A 36 -4.54 -0.96 10.19
C ASN A 36 -3.88 -1.07 11.57
N ILE A 37 -3.59 -2.29 12.00
CA ILE A 37 -2.94 -2.58 13.29
C ILE A 37 -1.41 -2.72 13.16
N GLY A 38 -0.89 -2.62 11.94
CA GLY A 38 0.54 -2.66 11.66
C GLY A 38 0.83 -2.57 10.17
N MET A 39 2.06 -2.19 9.84
CA MET A 39 2.56 -2.16 8.46
C MET A 39 4.05 -2.50 8.46
N ASN A 40 4.47 -3.36 7.54
CA ASN A 40 5.87 -3.64 7.25
C ASN A 40 6.17 -3.34 5.78
N PHE A 41 7.42 -3.04 5.50
CA PHE A 41 7.91 -2.67 4.18
C PHE A 41 9.11 -3.54 3.83
N MET A 42 9.13 -4.05 2.60
CA MET A 42 10.29 -4.70 2.01
C MET A 42 10.54 -4.12 0.62
N GLN A 43 11.81 -3.85 0.33
CA GLN A 43 12.26 -3.40 -0.98
C GLN A 43 13.29 -4.37 -1.51
N ARG A 44 13.15 -4.75 -2.78
CA ARG A 44 14.19 -5.41 -3.56
C ARG A 44 14.43 -4.63 -4.85
N GLU A 45 15.58 -4.84 -5.48
CA GLU A 45 15.92 -4.19 -6.73
C GLU A 45 16.55 -5.16 -7.73
N ASP A 46 16.41 -4.84 -9.01
CA ASP A 46 17.23 -5.36 -10.10
C ASP A 46 17.99 -4.20 -10.77
N ASP A 47 18.49 -4.37 -12.00
CA ASP A 47 19.26 -3.34 -12.69
C ASP A 47 18.46 -2.05 -12.99
N GLN A 48 17.16 -2.16 -13.25
CA GLN A 48 16.33 -1.05 -13.75
C GLN A 48 15.16 -0.69 -12.82
N PHE A 49 14.73 -1.63 -11.98
CA PHE A 49 13.50 -1.52 -11.20
C PHE A 49 13.71 -1.71 -9.71
N TYR A 50 12.87 -1.03 -8.94
CA TYR A 50 12.53 -1.41 -7.58
C TYR A 50 11.25 -2.23 -7.58
N TYR A 51 11.20 -3.20 -6.68
CA TYR A 51 9.98 -3.88 -6.28
C TYR A 51 9.73 -3.60 -4.81
N ILE A 52 8.53 -3.10 -4.51
CA ILE A 52 8.14 -2.67 -3.17
C ILE A 52 6.99 -3.55 -2.70
N ASN A 53 7.17 -4.18 -1.54
CA ASN A 53 6.16 -5.01 -0.90
C ASN A 53 5.69 -4.32 0.38
N LEU A 54 4.43 -3.90 0.40
CA LEU A 54 3.76 -3.34 1.59
C LEU A 54 2.89 -4.41 2.23
N PHE A 55 3.23 -4.78 3.46
CA PHE A 55 2.48 -5.75 4.25
C PHE A 55 1.66 -5.01 5.30
N ILE A 56 0.35 -4.89 5.11
CA ILE A 56 -0.53 -4.14 6.00
C ILE A 56 -1.42 -5.11 6.78
N LYS A 57 -1.42 -5.00 8.10
CA LYS A 57 -2.16 -5.90 9.00
C LYS A 57 -3.51 -5.32 9.41
N TYR A 58 -4.54 -6.14 9.40
CA TYR A 58 -5.90 -5.83 9.84
C TYR A 58 -6.43 -6.96 10.73
N ARG A 59 -7.41 -6.68 11.59
CA ARG A 59 -7.97 -7.74 12.45
C ARG A 59 -8.70 -8.79 11.62
N ASN A 60 -9.42 -8.36 10.58
CA ASN A 60 -10.20 -9.19 9.67
C ASN A 60 -10.32 -8.52 8.28
N VAL A 61 -11.06 -9.16 7.37
CA VAL A 61 -11.25 -8.69 5.99
C VAL A 61 -12.20 -7.50 5.96
N GLU A 62 -13.22 -7.51 6.82
CA GLU A 62 -14.23 -6.46 6.91
C GLU A 62 -13.59 -5.10 7.26
N GLU A 63 -12.68 -5.06 8.23
CA GLU A 63 -11.94 -3.83 8.58
C GLU A 63 -11.06 -3.34 7.42
N TYR A 64 -10.46 -4.24 6.65
CA TYR A 64 -9.70 -3.89 5.46
C TYR A 64 -10.59 -3.29 4.37
N GLU A 65 -11.74 -3.90 4.10
CA GLU A 65 -12.69 -3.44 3.09
C GLU A 65 -13.32 -2.10 3.46
N GLU A 66 -13.71 -1.91 4.73
CA GLU A 66 -14.24 -0.64 5.25
C GLU A 66 -13.23 0.49 5.10
N ARG A 67 -11.97 0.23 5.50
CA ARG A 67 -10.91 1.22 5.32
C ARG A 67 -10.62 1.51 3.85
N THR A 68 -10.54 0.48 3.01
CA THR A 68 -10.32 0.66 1.57
C THR A 68 -11.45 1.50 0.97
N LYS A 69 -12.70 1.26 1.36
CA LYS A 69 -13.85 2.04 0.92
C LYS A 69 -13.74 3.51 1.34
N PHE A 70 -13.33 3.78 2.58
CA PHE A 70 -13.09 5.15 3.05
C PHE A 70 -11.97 5.83 2.27
N GLU A 71 -10.83 5.16 2.09
CA GLU A 71 -9.70 5.69 1.33
C GLU A 71 -10.11 6.00 -0.12
N ARG A 72 -10.80 5.07 -0.79
CA ARG A 72 -11.32 5.25 -2.15
C ARG A 72 -12.44 6.28 -2.26
N SER A 73 -13.06 6.72 -1.16
CA SER A 73 -14.03 7.82 -1.18
C SER A 73 -13.38 9.20 -1.12
N GLN A 74 -12.06 9.30 -0.91
CA GLN A 74 -11.34 10.56 -0.87
C GLN A 74 -10.71 10.85 -2.23
N ASP A 75 -11.07 11.97 -2.86
CA ASP A 75 -10.56 12.37 -4.19
C ASP A 75 -9.03 12.40 -4.21
N GLU A 76 -8.41 12.99 -3.18
CA GLU A 76 -6.96 13.07 -3.09
C GLU A 76 -6.26 11.71 -2.93
N TRP A 77 -6.94 10.70 -2.39
CA TRP A 77 -6.41 9.34 -2.35
C TRP A 77 -6.43 8.72 -3.75
N ASN A 78 -7.54 8.91 -4.48
CA ASN A 78 -7.67 8.46 -5.86
C ASN A 78 -6.62 9.10 -6.77
N GLU A 79 -6.39 10.41 -6.65
CA GLU A 79 -5.31 11.10 -7.39
C GLU A 79 -3.91 10.55 -7.06
N THR A 80 -3.69 10.09 -5.82
CA THR A 80 -2.37 9.64 -5.37
C THR A 80 -2.03 8.23 -5.87
N TRP A 81 -3.03 7.34 -5.97
CA TRP A 81 -2.81 5.91 -6.24
C TRP A 81 -3.51 5.36 -7.50
N PHE A 82 -4.39 6.14 -8.11
CA PHE A 82 -5.25 5.68 -9.21
C PHE A 82 -5.39 6.72 -10.34
N SER A 83 -4.43 7.64 -10.47
CA SER A 83 -4.35 8.59 -11.59
C SER A 83 -3.85 7.92 -12.88
N ASP A 84 -4.02 8.56 -14.03
CA ASP A 84 -3.43 8.08 -15.29
C ASP A 84 -1.91 8.30 -15.35
N ASP A 85 -1.37 9.24 -14.57
CA ASP A 85 0.06 9.61 -14.56
C ASP A 85 0.86 8.92 -13.44
N LEU A 86 0.60 7.63 -13.20
CA LEU A 86 1.34 6.86 -12.19
C LEU A 86 2.74 6.46 -12.71
N THR A 87 3.74 6.63 -11.84
CA THR A 87 5.14 6.27 -12.09
C THR A 87 5.51 4.87 -11.60
N HIS A 88 4.51 4.12 -11.13
CA HIS A 88 4.63 2.78 -10.58
C HIS A 88 3.48 1.91 -11.09
N GLU A 89 3.72 0.61 -11.11
CA GLU A 89 2.76 -0.42 -11.47
C GLU A 89 2.39 -1.22 -10.21
N LEU A 90 1.10 -1.39 -9.94
CA LEU A 90 0.62 -2.34 -8.93
C LEU A 90 0.58 -3.72 -9.58
N LEU A 91 1.51 -4.59 -9.19
CA LEU A 91 1.63 -5.95 -9.73
C LEU A 91 0.58 -6.89 -9.14
N SER A 92 0.36 -6.82 -7.83
CA SER A 92 -0.56 -7.72 -7.14
C SER A 92 -1.10 -7.12 -5.84
N VAL A 93 -2.29 -7.59 -5.45
CA VAL A 93 -2.84 -7.42 -4.10
C VAL A 93 -3.22 -8.80 -3.59
N THR A 94 -2.58 -9.25 -2.52
CA THR A 94 -2.79 -10.60 -1.96
C THR A 94 -3.21 -10.51 -0.50
N ILE A 95 -4.30 -11.19 -0.14
CA ILE A 95 -4.77 -11.29 1.25
C ILE A 95 -4.33 -12.63 1.82
N TRP A 96 -3.56 -12.60 2.90
CA TRP A 96 -3.18 -13.79 3.65
C TRP A 96 -3.87 -13.83 5.01
N LYS A 97 -4.43 -14.99 5.35
CA LYS A 97 -4.92 -15.28 6.70
C LYS A 97 -3.76 -15.82 7.53
N ASP A 98 -3.57 -15.23 8.71
CA ASP A 98 -2.60 -15.68 9.72
C ASP A 98 -1.13 -15.76 9.23
N PHE A 99 -0.75 -14.87 8.30
CA PHE A 99 0.63 -14.75 7.83
C PHE A 99 1.55 -14.13 8.89
N SER A 100 2.61 -14.86 9.24
CA SER A 100 3.75 -14.38 10.00
C SER A 100 5.00 -14.42 9.11
N PRO A 101 5.56 -13.28 8.68
CA PRO A 101 6.77 -13.26 7.84
C PRO A 101 8.03 -13.78 8.55
N MET A 102 7.95 -14.15 9.83
CA MET A 102 9.07 -14.64 10.65
C MET A 102 8.71 -15.86 11.53
N SER A 103 7.79 -16.73 11.09
CA SER A 103 7.65 -18.07 11.67
C SER A 103 8.53 -19.08 10.95
#